data_AF-L7NJX3-F1
#
_entry.id   AF-L7NJX3-F1
#
_cell.length_a   1.000
_cell.length_b   1.000
_cell.length_c   1.000
_cell.angle_alpha   90.00
_cell.angle_beta   90.00
_cell.angle_gamma   90.00
#
_symmetry.space_group_name_H-M   'P 1'
#
loop_
_entity.id
_entity.type
_entity.pdbx_description
1 polymer ?
#
loop_
_entity_poly.entity_id
_entity_poly.type
_entity_poly.pdbx_seq_one_letter_code
_entity_poly.pdbx_strand_id
1 'polypeptide(L)'
;MKLIQFEFICSRPVPFYAALCNHFLATEHLEISISGKNNRYLIEAVGEQTEIEQLAERISQSFMVSVWLLESHIREVPHREGTNLPLKNIHHQLPFCLHCQPRFGDNQSAEFGDWQLACPICHGEDQLEQDLAIELELLCQDLLEKRTSTFSYQDHTLTLSLDELPPALTVNPTRSQVLICNPNTLPQHFIVPEQHVLALSSLEKPRVTVRPNPNQTALTRALYDIVFGYDRILAIVTERLRQLGVGYVHYQAERYQPLVTWLNEGWSEVQANPNAFPITPVRAVEPLHEDGCFSHINAFWHKGRIHFNHQPIENTVSHEHIATCALLAGGIDHSDSRNSAVIYFGEAGFDEIVTEDKFTRTETFLRQQPMSTFGYDLIAQLEQADQKTVLDKFKQQYPEQYQALHQLNLAGFEQKVSGIFAIAATVLGLDGQNVSELNDRLQAQAMSYPNYRGEQIDFDIDPDAEGRSIDWKKMIGSLMSYRLITEEHDIPQLAFGIYDSLADKLSNWIEHLDQQVGVKSVVLAGKGFTNEVFAWRTALRIGKNYPININRKLDLEGANISAGSLYLKVRRK
;
A
#
# COMPACT_ATOMS: atom_id res chain seq x y z
N MET A 1 -27.13 -23.90 27.15
CA MET A 1 -26.26 -22.71 27.21
C MET A 1 -24.81 -23.03 26.85
N LYS A 2 -24.35 -22.51 25.71
CA LYS A 2 -22.97 -22.62 25.24
C LYS A 2 -22.27 -21.27 25.41
N LEU A 3 -20.97 -21.30 25.67
CA LEU A 3 -20.13 -20.10 25.66
C LEU A 3 -19.51 -19.94 24.26
N ILE A 4 -19.91 -18.90 23.56
CA ILE A 4 -19.47 -18.62 22.19
C ILE A 4 -18.59 -17.36 22.20
N GLN A 5 -17.43 -17.46 21.55
CA GLN A 5 -16.46 -16.39 21.41
C GLN A 5 -16.44 -15.90 19.96
N PHE A 6 -16.63 -14.60 19.79
CA PHE A 6 -16.42 -13.84 18.56
C PHE A 6 -15.07 -13.13 18.67
N GLU A 7 -14.16 -13.42 17.76
CA GLU A 7 -12.77 -12.98 17.82
C GLU A 7 -12.37 -12.22 16.56
N PHE A 8 -11.71 -11.08 16.73
CA PHE A 8 -11.15 -10.25 15.66
C PHE A 8 -9.68 -9.96 15.96
N ILE A 9 -8.79 -10.35 15.05
CA ILE A 9 -7.33 -10.19 15.19
C ILE A 9 -6.86 -9.17 14.17
N CYS A 10 -6.23 -8.10 14.62
CA CYS A 10 -5.77 -7.01 13.76
C CYS A 10 -4.24 -6.81 13.80
N SER A 11 -3.67 -6.32 12.71
CA SER A 11 -2.24 -5.94 12.66
C SER A 11 -1.96 -4.68 13.48
N ARG A 12 -2.89 -3.72 13.48
CA ARG A 12 -2.86 -2.46 14.24
C ARG A 12 -4.05 -2.38 15.19
N PRO A 13 -4.01 -1.53 16.24
CA PRO A 13 -5.20 -1.28 17.03
C PRO A 13 -6.31 -0.66 16.17
N VAL A 14 -7.54 -1.10 16.41
CA VAL A 14 -8.76 -0.55 15.84
C VAL A 14 -9.61 -0.04 17.01
N PRO A 15 -9.45 1.23 17.46
CA PRO A 15 -10.16 1.74 18.63
C PRO A 15 -11.68 1.66 18.51
N PHE A 16 -12.21 1.71 17.28
CA PHE A 16 -13.64 1.51 17.03
C PHE A 16 -14.13 0.11 17.42
N TYR A 17 -13.33 -0.94 17.21
CA TYR A 17 -13.68 -2.30 17.68
C TYR A 17 -13.74 -2.39 19.20
N ALA A 18 -12.85 -1.68 19.91
CA ALA A 18 -12.93 -1.56 21.37
C ALA A 18 -14.20 -0.84 21.81
N ALA A 19 -14.59 0.23 21.11
CA ALA A 19 -15.83 0.97 21.36
C ALA A 19 -17.07 0.08 21.14
N LEU A 20 -17.09 -0.71 20.06
CA LEU A 20 -18.15 -1.68 19.81
C LEU A 20 -18.22 -2.77 20.89
N CYS A 21 -17.09 -3.33 21.32
CA CYS A 21 -17.08 -4.28 22.44
C CYS A 21 -17.72 -3.68 23.70
N ASN A 22 -17.40 -2.43 24.02
CA ASN A 22 -18.02 -1.71 25.15
C ASN A 22 -19.52 -1.47 24.93
N HIS A 23 -19.94 -1.17 23.70
CA HIS A 23 -21.34 -1.02 23.36
C HIS A 23 -22.09 -2.33 23.63
N PHE A 24 -21.64 -3.46 23.07
CA PHE A 24 -22.27 -4.77 23.29
C PHE A 24 -22.26 -5.20 24.76
N LEU A 25 -21.20 -4.90 25.51
CA LEU A 25 -21.17 -5.16 26.96
C LEU A 25 -22.25 -4.36 27.72
N ALA A 26 -22.59 -3.16 27.26
CA ALA A 26 -23.52 -2.26 27.95
C ALA A 26 -24.99 -2.42 27.52
N THR A 27 -25.25 -2.86 26.28
CA THR A 27 -26.60 -2.86 25.69
C THR A 27 -27.22 -4.24 25.54
N GLU A 28 -26.42 -5.32 25.60
CA GLU A 28 -26.93 -6.67 25.43
C GLU A 28 -27.61 -7.22 26.69
N HIS A 29 -28.63 -8.03 26.46
CA HIS A 29 -29.38 -8.73 27.51
C HIS A 29 -28.74 -10.08 27.89
N LEU A 30 -27.75 -10.53 27.11
CA LEU A 30 -27.01 -11.76 27.34
C LEU A 30 -25.84 -11.56 28.32
N GLU A 31 -25.35 -12.65 28.88
CA GLU A 31 -24.16 -12.62 29.75
C GLU A 31 -22.88 -12.46 28.90
N ILE A 32 -22.51 -11.20 28.63
CA ILE A 32 -21.35 -10.81 27.82
C ILE A 32 -20.10 -10.58 28.66
N SER A 33 -18.95 -11.08 28.18
CA SER A 33 -17.61 -10.64 28.57
C SER A 33 -16.80 -10.18 27.35
N ILE A 34 -15.87 -9.24 27.53
CA ILE A 34 -15.07 -8.68 26.44
C ILE A 34 -13.57 -8.64 26.77
N SER A 35 -12.72 -8.65 25.74
CA SER A 35 -11.27 -8.49 25.85
C SER A 35 -10.72 -7.66 24.70
N GLY A 36 -9.66 -6.91 24.95
CA GLY A 36 -8.97 -6.07 23.98
C GLY A 36 -7.48 -6.04 24.28
N LYS A 37 -6.74 -7.07 23.87
CA LYS A 37 -5.30 -7.24 24.20
C LYS A 37 -4.53 -7.55 22.93
N ASN A 38 -3.37 -6.92 22.74
CA ASN A 38 -2.48 -7.19 21.59
C ASN A 38 -3.20 -7.13 20.22
N ASN A 39 -4.03 -6.11 20.00
CA ASN A 39 -4.84 -5.93 18.77
C ASN A 39 -5.83 -7.07 18.50
N ARG A 40 -6.17 -7.85 19.53
CA ARG A 40 -7.20 -8.89 19.50
C ARG A 40 -8.40 -8.47 20.33
N TYR A 41 -9.56 -8.43 19.70
CA TYR A 41 -10.84 -8.00 20.28
C TYR A 41 -11.77 -9.19 20.38
N LEU A 42 -12.37 -9.39 21.56
CA LEU A 42 -13.24 -10.53 21.86
C LEU A 42 -14.58 -10.06 22.40
N ILE A 43 -15.65 -10.72 21.95
CA ILE A 43 -16.96 -10.72 22.60
C ILE A 43 -17.31 -12.17 22.91
N GLU A 44 -17.65 -12.45 24.17
CA GLU A 44 -17.97 -13.79 24.65
C GLU A 44 -19.37 -13.79 25.27
N ALA A 45 -20.26 -14.61 24.73
CA ALA A 45 -21.66 -14.66 25.12
C ALA A 45 -22.06 -16.04 25.59
N VAL A 46 -22.88 -16.11 26.64
CA VAL A 46 -23.57 -17.32 27.07
C VAL A 46 -25.05 -17.15 26.77
N GLY A 47 -25.61 -18.11 26.04
CA GLY A 47 -27.02 -18.10 25.67
C GLY A 47 -27.45 -19.42 25.04
N GLU A 48 -28.74 -19.48 24.71
CA GLU A 48 -29.30 -20.51 23.84
C GLU A 48 -28.98 -20.19 22.37
N GLN A 49 -29.05 -21.21 21.51
CA GLN A 49 -28.59 -21.11 20.12
C GLN A 49 -29.20 -19.92 19.37
N THR A 50 -30.53 -19.73 19.47
CA THR A 50 -31.23 -18.63 18.78
C THR A 50 -30.77 -17.25 19.26
N GLU A 51 -30.45 -17.10 20.54
CA GLU A 51 -29.98 -15.83 21.09
C GLU A 51 -28.57 -15.49 20.58
N ILE A 52 -27.70 -16.51 20.51
CA ILE A 52 -26.36 -16.38 19.96
C ILE A 52 -26.40 -16.07 18.46
N GLU A 53 -27.27 -16.73 17.69
CA GLU A 53 -27.42 -16.46 16.25
C GLU A 53 -27.87 -15.01 16.01
N GLN A 54 -28.80 -14.49 16.82
CA GLN A 54 -29.21 -13.10 16.75
C GLN A 54 -28.08 -12.13 17.15
N LEU A 55 -27.27 -12.48 18.15
CA LEU A 55 -26.10 -11.68 18.52
C LEU A 55 -25.06 -11.68 17.40
N ALA A 56 -24.80 -12.82 16.76
CA ALA A 56 -23.88 -12.95 15.64
C ALA A 56 -24.28 -12.03 14.48
N GLU A 57 -25.58 -11.99 14.16
CA GLU A 57 -26.13 -11.10 13.14
C GLU A 57 -25.90 -9.62 13.51
N ARG A 58 -26.19 -9.22 14.76
CA ARG A 58 -25.95 -7.84 15.23
C ARG A 58 -24.48 -7.46 15.18
N ILE A 59 -23.59 -8.37 15.58
CA ILE A 59 -22.12 -8.17 15.49
C ILE A 59 -21.73 -7.99 14.03
N SER A 60 -22.19 -8.85 13.13
CA SER A 60 -21.90 -8.75 11.69
C SER A 60 -22.38 -7.43 11.08
N GLN A 61 -23.54 -6.91 11.52
CA GLN A 61 -24.08 -5.63 11.06
C GLN A 61 -23.36 -4.42 11.66
N SER A 62 -22.67 -4.57 12.80
CA SER A 62 -22.02 -3.47 13.52
C SER A 62 -20.52 -3.38 13.27
N PHE A 63 -19.84 -4.52 13.13
CA PHE A 63 -18.39 -4.60 12.93
C PHE A 63 -18.05 -4.43 11.45
N MET A 64 -17.87 -3.18 11.05
CA MET A 64 -17.32 -2.82 9.74
C MET A 64 -15.88 -3.34 9.61
N VAL A 65 -15.53 -3.90 8.45
CA VAL A 65 -14.18 -4.44 8.20
C VAL A 65 -13.14 -3.32 8.28
N SER A 66 -12.04 -3.57 9.00
CA SER A 66 -10.82 -2.74 8.95
C SER A 66 -9.85 -3.33 7.94
N VAL A 67 -9.09 -2.50 7.20
CA VAL A 67 -7.96 -3.02 6.40
C VAL A 67 -6.86 -3.63 7.27
N TRP A 68 -6.88 -3.38 8.58
CA TRP A 68 -5.96 -3.98 9.54
C TRP A 68 -6.46 -5.31 10.10
N LEU A 69 -7.68 -5.76 9.77
CA LEU A 69 -8.18 -7.08 10.17
C LEU A 69 -7.41 -8.18 9.42
N LEU A 70 -6.85 -9.12 10.18
CA LEU A 70 -6.14 -10.29 9.66
C LEU A 70 -7.04 -11.51 9.64
N GLU A 71 -7.74 -11.76 10.75
CA GLU A 71 -8.58 -12.94 10.93
C GLU A 71 -9.80 -12.61 11.79
N SER A 72 -10.90 -13.31 11.52
CA SER A 72 -12.08 -13.35 12.38
C SER A 72 -12.54 -14.79 12.61
N HIS A 73 -12.91 -15.11 13.85
CA HIS A 73 -13.30 -16.46 14.26
C HIS A 73 -14.56 -16.44 15.11
N ILE A 74 -15.42 -17.44 14.93
CA ILE A 74 -16.55 -17.72 15.80
C ILE A 74 -16.41 -19.15 16.30
N ARG A 75 -16.25 -19.34 17.61
CA ARG A 75 -16.00 -20.68 18.19
C ARG A 75 -16.63 -20.86 19.56
N GLU A 76 -17.02 -22.09 19.85
CA GLU A 76 -17.38 -22.52 21.20
C GLU A 76 -16.11 -22.68 22.04
N VAL A 77 -16.08 -22.07 23.23
CA VAL A 77 -14.91 -22.11 24.12
C VAL A 77 -15.30 -22.65 25.50
N PRO A 78 -14.40 -23.37 26.19
CA PRO A 78 -14.71 -23.97 27.48
C PRO A 78 -14.74 -22.97 28.64
N HIS A 79 -14.00 -21.86 28.53
CA HIS A 79 -13.83 -20.86 29.59
C HIS A 79 -13.73 -19.45 29.00
N ARG A 80 -14.17 -18.45 29.78
CA ARG A 80 -14.08 -17.02 29.44
C ARG A 80 -12.63 -16.56 29.52
N GLU A 81 -12.20 -15.78 28.52
CA GLU A 81 -10.96 -15.01 28.55
C GLU A 81 -11.21 -13.53 28.89
N GLY A 82 -12.40 -13.04 28.53
CA GLY A 82 -12.83 -11.66 28.71
C GLY A 82 -13.22 -11.32 30.14
N THR A 83 -13.56 -10.05 30.33
CA THR A 83 -14.05 -9.50 31.59
C THR A 83 -15.31 -8.67 31.36
N ASN A 84 -16.04 -8.37 32.43
CA ASN A 84 -17.22 -7.51 32.37
C ASN A 84 -16.85 -6.03 32.62
N LEU A 85 -15.59 -5.67 32.35
CA LEU A 85 -15.07 -4.31 32.49
C LEU A 85 -14.92 -3.68 31.11
N PRO A 86 -15.35 -2.43 30.93
CA PRO A 86 -15.13 -1.70 29.69
C PRO A 86 -13.64 -1.63 29.32
N LEU A 87 -13.35 -1.82 28.04
CA LEU A 87 -12.05 -1.61 27.45
C LEU A 87 -11.68 -0.13 27.48
N LYS A 88 -10.38 0.13 27.63
CA LYS A 88 -9.78 1.48 27.59
C LYS A 88 -9.38 1.83 26.15
N ASN A 89 -9.04 3.10 25.89
CA ASN A 89 -8.59 3.60 24.59
C ASN A 89 -9.62 3.41 23.45
N ILE A 90 -10.86 3.81 23.70
CA ILE A 90 -11.95 3.76 22.73
C ILE A 90 -12.04 5.01 21.83
N HIS A 91 -11.18 6.00 22.05
CA HIS A 91 -11.20 7.23 21.27
C HIS A 91 -10.82 6.92 19.82
N HIS A 92 -11.75 7.17 18.90
CA HIS A 92 -11.60 6.94 17.47
C HIS A 92 -12.08 8.18 16.72
N GLN A 93 -11.59 8.34 15.49
CA GLN A 93 -12.01 9.40 14.56
C GLN A 93 -12.65 8.73 13.34
N LEU A 94 -13.73 7.99 13.55
CA LEU A 94 -14.46 7.33 12.47
C LEU A 94 -15.50 8.32 11.90
N PRO A 95 -15.44 8.73 10.63
CA PRO A 95 -16.32 9.76 10.10
C PRO A 95 -17.80 9.32 10.06
N PHE A 96 -18.05 8.03 9.86
CA PHE A 96 -19.37 7.41 9.95
C PHE A 96 -19.25 5.89 10.08
N CYS A 97 -20.26 5.24 10.63
CA CYS A 97 -20.35 3.78 10.72
C CYS A 97 -21.58 3.24 9.98
N LEU A 98 -21.72 1.91 9.96
CA LEU A 98 -22.85 1.20 9.32
C LEU A 98 -24.21 1.56 9.93
N HIS A 99 -24.26 2.17 11.12
CA HIS A 99 -25.50 2.61 11.74
C HIS A 99 -26.01 3.96 11.22
N CYS A 100 -25.12 4.95 11.04
CA CYS A 100 -25.53 6.29 10.59
C CYS A 100 -25.45 6.49 9.08
N GLN A 101 -24.51 5.85 8.38
CA GLN A 101 -24.31 6.07 6.94
C GLN A 101 -25.56 5.80 6.10
N PRO A 102 -26.33 4.71 6.31
CA PRO A 102 -27.57 4.49 5.55
C PRO A 102 -28.65 5.54 5.83
N ARG A 103 -28.55 6.29 6.94
CA ARG A 103 -29.55 7.31 7.29
C ARG A 103 -29.24 8.66 6.65
N PHE A 104 -27.99 9.10 6.66
CA PHE A 104 -27.64 10.41 6.07
C PHE A 104 -27.10 10.33 4.64
N GLY A 105 -26.55 9.19 4.25
CA GLY A 105 -25.84 8.99 2.98
C GLY A 105 -26.61 8.19 1.93
N ASP A 106 -27.73 7.56 2.28
CA ASP A 106 -28.62 6.89 1.31
C ASP A 106 -29.71 7.87 0.87
N ASN A 107 -29.87 8.03 -0.44
CA ASN A 107 -30.86 8.92 -1.02
C ASN A 107 -32.32 8.52 -0.81
N GLN A 108 -32.58 7.31 -0.31
CA GLN A 108 -33.91 6.82 0.05
C GLN A 108 -34.30 7.16 1.50
N SER A 109 -33.34 7.59 2.32
CA SER A 109 -33.60 7.97 3.70
C SER A 109 -34.25 9.36 3.80
N ALA A 110 -35.15 9.53 4.76
CA ALA A 110 -35.73 10.82 5.10
C ALA A 110 -34.68 11.81 5.67
N GLU A 111 -33.57 11.29 6.17
CA GLU A 111 -32.46 12.05 6.77
C GLU A 111 -31.30 12.27 5.77
N PHE A 112 -31.51 11.94 4.49
CA PHE A 112 -30.49 12.10 3.45
C PHE A 112 -30.01 13.56 3.37
N GLY A 113 -28.68 13.73 3.31
CA GLY A 113 -28.04 15.04 3.27
C GLY A 113 -27.77 15.66 4.65
N ASP A 114 -28.29 15.07 5.74
CA ASP A 114 -28.00 15.52 7.09
C ASP A 114 -26.62 15.01 7.57
N TRP A 115 -25.56 15.68 7.15
CA TRP A 115 -24.20 15.37 7.60
C TRP A 115 -24.00 15.62 9.10
N GLN A 116 -24.89 16.33 9.78
CA GLN A 116 -24.87 16.56 11.23
C GLN A 116 -25.65 15.50 12.01
N LEU A 117 -26.28 14.53 11.32
CA LEU A 117 -27.09 13.50 11.96
C LEU A 117 -26.32 12.79 13.08
N ALA A 118 -26.81 12.92 14.31
CA ALA A 118 -26.15 12.36 15.48
C ALA A 118 -26.11 10.82 15.43
N CYS A 119 -24.96 10.24 15.77
CA CYS A 119 -24.74 8.81 15.81
C CYS A 119 -24.32 8.36 17.22
N PRO A 120 -25.12 7.54 17.91
CA PRO A 120 -24.80 7.08 19.26
C PRO A 120 -23.65 6.05 19.33
N ILE A 121 -23.09 5.66 18.18
CA ILE A 121 -22.05 4.62 18.08
C ILE A 121 -20.70 5.24 17.71
N CYS A 122 -20.62 5.95 16.58
CA CYS A 122 -19.35 6.47 16.08
C CYS A 122 -19.12 7.95 16.35
N HIS A 123 -20.17 8.71 16.74
CA HIS A 123 -20.08 10.16 16.97
C HIS A 123 -19.37 10.91 15.83
N GLY A 124 -19.59 10.47 14.59
CA GLY A 124 -18.87 10.99 13.42
C GLY A 124 -19.24 12.43 13.07
N GLU A 125 -20.43 12.87 13.50
CA GLU A 125 -20.91 14.25 13.42
C GLU A 125 -20.02 15.23 14.20
N ASP A 126 -19.41 14.80 15.31
CA ASP A 126 -18.57 15.65 16.16
C ASP A 126 -17.21 15.97 15.52
N GLN A 127 -16.87 15.28 14.42
CA GLN A 127 -15.64 15.51 13.68
C GLN A 127 -15.75 16.64 12.67
N LEU A 128 -16.96 17.13 12.36
CA LEU A 128 -17.21 18.23 11.44
C LEU A 128 -17.52 19.52 12.23
N GLU A 129 -17.10 20.67 11.72
CA GLU A 129 -17.44 21.95 12.34
C GLU A 129 -18.95 22.23 12.25
N GLN A 130 -19.57 22.69 13.33
CA GLN A 130 -21.03 22.84 13.41
C GLN A 130 -21.60 23.96 12.51
N ASP A 131 -20.79 24.96 12.15
CA ASP A 131 -21.21 26.14 11.36
C ASP A 131 -20.81 26.06 9.88
N LEU A 132 -20.51 24.85 9.39
CA LEU A 132 -20.05 24.63 8.02
C LEU A 132 -21.19 24.88 7.00
N ALA A 133 -21.19 26.05 6.36
CA ALA A 133 -22.14 26.38 5.29
C ALA A 133 -21.65 25.85 3.94
N ILE A 134 -21.90 24.56 3.64
CA ILE A 134 -21.68 24.00 2.30
C ILE A 134 -23.02 23.86 1.57
N GLU A 135 -23.16 24.56 0.45
CA GLU A 135 -24.28 24.39 -0.47
C GLU A 135 -23.98 23.22 -1.43
N LEU A 136 -24.20 21.98 -0.94
CA LEU A 136 -23.87 20.74 -1.66
C LEU A 136 -24.55 20.63 -3.03
N GLU A 137 -25.78 21.15 -3.15
CA GLU A 137 -26.51 21.20 -4.40
C GLU A 137 -25.82 22.10 -5.43
N LEU A 138 -25.36 23.29 -5.03
CA LEU A 138 -24.61 24.18 -5.91
C LEU A 138 -23.26 23.58 -6.28
N LEU A 139 -22.59 22.89 -5.37
CA LEU A 139 -21.34 22.20 -5.66
C LEU A 139 -21.51 21.20 -6.81
N CYS A 140 -22.55 20.36 -6.74
CA CYS A 140 -22.84 19.36 -7.76
C CYS A 140 -23.25 20.03 -9.08
N GLN A 141 -24.07 21.08 -9.03
CA GLN A 141 -24.48 21.84 -10.21
C GLN A 141 -23.28 22.49 -10.91
N ASP A 142 -22.43 23.18 -10.15
CA ASP A 142 -21.21 23.79 -10.66
C ASP A 142 -20.27 22.76 -11.29
N LEU A 143 -20.13 21.57 -10.68
CA LEU A 143 -19.34 20.50 -11.25
C LEU A 143 -19.88 20.03 -12.61
N LEU A 144 -21.20 19.92 -12.76
CA LEU A 144 -21.81 19.51 -14.03
C LEU A 144 -21.73 20.60 -15.10
N GLU A 145 -21.91 21.87 -14.72
CA GLU A 145 -21.90 23.00 -15.66
C GLU A 145 -20.49 23.41 -16.07
N LYS A 146 -19.58 23.53 -15.10
CA LYS A 146 -18.20 24.01 -15.29
C LYS A 146 -17.19 22.88 -15.47
N ARG A 147 -17.63 21.61 -15.33
CA ARG A 147 -16.80 20.39 -15.36
C ARG A 147 -15.79 20.27 -14.20
N THR A 148 -15.61 21.31 -13.41
CA THR A 148 -14.73 21.33 -12.23
C THR A 148 -15.37 22.18 -11.15
N SER A 149 -15.24 21.76 -9.89
CA SER A 149 -15.73 22.49 -8.73
C SER A 149 -14.74 22.36 -7.58
N THR A 150 -14.46 23.47 -6.91
CA THR A 150 -13.53 23.52 -5.78
C THR A 150 -14.25 24.10 -4.58
N PHE A 151 -14.11 23.46 -3.44
CA PHE A 151 -14.71 23.88 -2.18
C PHE A 151 -13.78 23.57 -1.02
N SER A 152 -13.93 24.35 0.05
CA SER A 152 -13.10 24.21 1.25
C SER A 152 -13.97 23.90 2.45
N TYR A 153 -13.53 22.96 3.27
CA TYR A 153 -14.12 22.66 4.57
C TYR A 153 -13.05 22.17 5.53
N GLN A 154 -13.16 22.56 6.81
CA GLN A 154 -12.23 22.17 7.87
C GLN A 154 -10.76 22.46 7.55
N ASP A 155 -10.46 23.70 7.12
CA ASP A 155 -9.11 24.13 6.73
C ASP A 155 -8.46 23.31 5.59
N HIS A 156 -9.26 22.59 4.81
CA HIS A 156 -8.80 21.81 3.66
C HIS A 156 -9.58 22.18 2.40
N THR A 157 -8.86 22.24 1.28
CA THR A 157 -9.46 22.44 -0.05
C THR A 157 -9.56 21.12 -0.80
N LEU A 158 -10.73 20.90 -1.40
CA LEU A 158 -11.04 19.77 -2.27
C LEU A 158 -11.48 20.29 -3.63
N THR A 159 -10.84 19.76 -4.68
CA THR A 159 -11.24 19.99 -6.07
C THR A 159 -11.78 18.70 -6.66
N LEU A 160 -12.96 18.76 -7.26
CA LEU A 160 -13.59 17.68 -8.03
C LEU A 160 -13.63 18.08 -9.50
N SER A 161 -13.41 17.13 -10.41
CA SER A 161 -13.50 17.36 -11.85
C SER A 161 -14.07 16.16 -12.60
N LEU A 162 -14.84 16.43 -13.65
CA LEU A 162 -15.28 15.43 -14.62
C LEU A 162 -14.17 15.09 -15.63
N ASP A 163 -13.14 15.94 -15.73
CA ASP A 163 -11.96 15.73 -16.56
C ASP A 163 -10.76 15.37 -15.68
N GLU A 164 -9.72 14.84 -16.31
CA GLU A 164 -8.48 14.56 -15.59
C GLU A 164 -7.85 15.86 -15.07
N LEU A 165 -7.60 15.91 -13.76
CA LEU A 165 -6.89 17.01 -13.13
C LEU A 165 -5.40 16.97 -13.49
N PRO A 166 -4.75 18.12 -13.71
CA PRO A 166 -3.31 18.15 -13.88
C PRO A 166 -2.64 17.56 -12.63
N PRO A 167 -1.55 16.78 -12.78
CA PRO A 167 -0.82 16.29 -11.64
C PRO A 167 -0.38 17.47 -10.77
N ALA A 168 -0.54 17.35 -9.45
CA ALA A 168 -0.05 18.35 -8.52
C ALA A 168 1.43 18.61 -8.82
N LEU A 169 1.82 19.90 -8.92
CA LEU A 169 3.19 20.35 -9.16
C LEU A 169 4.09 19.94 -8.00
N THR A 170 4.48 18.67 -7.98
CA THR A 170 5.30 18.02 -6.97
C THR A 170 6.46 17.32 -7.66
N VAL A 171 7.57 17.16 -6.93
CA VAL A 171 8.83 16.61 -7.46
C VAL A 171 8.66 15.17 -7.99
N ASN A 172 7.65 14.45 -7.51
CA ASN A 172 7.20 13.16 -8.04
C ASN A 172 5.71 13.24 -8.36
N PRO A 173 5.29 13.22 -9.64
CA PRO A 173 3.87 13.33 -9.98
C PRO A 173 3.11 12.17 -9.36
N THR A 174 2.21 12.48 -8.43
CA THR A 174 1.30 11.52 -7.83
C THR A 174 0.35 11.00 -8.91
N ARG A 175 0.01 9.71 -8.85
CA ARG A 175 -1.00 9.10 -9.74
C ARG A 175 -2.31 9.89 -9.68
N SER A 176 -3.00 9.95 -10.81
CA SER A 176 -4.32 10.58 -10.90
C SER A 176 -5.28 9.90 -9.92
N GLN A 177 -5.95 10.71 -9.10
CA GLN A 177 -6.83 10.23 -8.04
C GLN A 177 -8.30 10.34 -8.47
N VAL A 178 -9.09 9.32 -8.15
CA VAL A 178 -10.50 9.23 -8.55
C VAL A 178 -11.38 8.88 -7.35
N LEU A 179 -12.43 9.67 -7.16
CA LEU A 179 -13.48 9.44 -6.18
C LEU A 179 -14.64 8.71 -6.86
N ILE A 180 -14.95 7.51 -6.37
CA ILE A 180 -16.04 6.70 -6.91
C ILE A 180 -17.37 7.22 -6.37
N CYS A 181 -18.26 7.62 -7.27
CA CYS A 181 -19.60 8.09 -6.94
C CYS A 181 -20.62 6.95 -6.93
N ASN A 182 -20.43 5.94 -7.78
CA ASN A 182 -21.33 4.79 -7.86
C ASN A 182 -20.56 3.46 -7.76
N PRO A 183 -20.51 2.84 -6.57
CA PRO A 183 -19.88 1.52 -6.41
C PRO A 183 -20.46 0.44 -7.33
N ASN A 184 -21.74 0.54 -7.71
CA ASN A 184 -22.39 -0.47 -8.57
C ASN A 184 -21.93 -0.41 -10.03
N THR A 185 -21.36 0.71 -10.49
CA THR A 185 -20.78 0.83 -11.83
C THR A 185 -19.25 0.72 -11.82
N LEU A 186 -18.64 0.45 -10.65
CA LEU A 186 -17.19 0.34 -10.51
C LEU A 186 -16.55 -0.61 -11.54
N PRO A 187 -17.08 -1.84 -11.79
CA PRO A 187 -16.50 -2.75 -12.78
C PRO A 187 -16.58 -2.24 -14.23
N GLN A 188 -17.44 -1.26 -14.52
CA GLN A 188 -17.55 -0.64 -15.84
C GLN A 188 -16.39 0.33 -16.11
N HIS A 189 -15.76 0.86 -15.05
CA HIS A 189 -14.71 1.86 -15.13
C HIS A 189 -13.33 1.29 -14.80
N PHE A 190 -13.24 0.35 -13.85
CA PHE A 190 -11.97 -0.18 -13.33
C PHE A 190 -12.02 -1.70 -13.18
N ILE A 191 -10.85 -2.34 -13.23
CA ILE A 191 -10.69 -3.73 -12.83
C ILE A 191 -10.22 -3.76 -11.38
N VAL A 192 -11.15 -4.10 -10.47
CA VAL A 192 -10.96 -4.03 -9.02
C VAL A 192 -11.16 -5.41 -8.42
N PRO A 193 -10.13 -6.02 -7.83
CA PRO A 193 -10.28 -7.28 -7.08
C PRO A 193 -11.23 -7.15 -5.89
N GLU A 194 -11.83 -8.26 -5.45
CA GLU A 194 -12.78 -8.26 -4.34
C GLU A 194 -12.18 -7.66 -3.06
N GLN A 195 -10.94 -8.02 -2.72
CA GLN A 195 -10.27 -7.47 -1.54
C GLN A 195 -10.12 -5.96 -1.62
N HIS A 196 -9.88 -5.39 -2.81
CA HIS A 196 -9.78 -3.94 -3.01
C HIS A 196 -11.14 -3.25 -2.81
N VAL A 197 -12.25 -3.87 -3.22
CA VAL A 197 -13.62 -3.36 -2.95
C VAL A 197 -13.90 -3.37 -1.45
N LEU A 198 -13.50 -4.43 -0.73
CA LEU A 198 -13.62 -4.51 0.72
C LEU A 198 -12.76 -3.44 1.41
N ALA A 199 -11.54 -3.21 0.93
CA ALA A 199 -10.65 -2.17 1.45
C ALA A 199 -11.26 -0.78 1.25
N LEU A 200 -11.75 -0.44 0.07
CA LEU A 200 -12.44 0.83 -0.20
C LEU A 200 -13.66 1.03 0.71
N SER A 201 -14.32 -0.05 1.08
CA SER A 201 -15.49 -0.05 1.96
C SER A 201 -15.13 -0.12 3.45
N SER A 202 -13.86 -0.27 3.82
CA SER A 202 -13.40 -0.43 5.21
C SER A 202 -13.57 0.81 6.08
N LEU A 203 -13.33 0.66 7.39
CA LEU A 203 -13.31 1.74 8.37
C LEU A 203 -12.36 2.88 7.99
N GLU A 204 -11.16 2.54 7.50
CA GLU A 204 -10.11 3.50 7.18
C GLU A 204 -10.35 4.23 5.86
N LYS A 205 -11.23 3.69 4.98
CA LYS A 205 -11.56 4.24 3.65
C LYS A 205 -10.31 4.57 2.81
N PRO A 206 -9.30 3.70 2.74
CA PRO A 206 -8.05 4.01 2.07
C PRO A 206 -8.23 4.15 0.56
N ARG A 207 -7.20 4.67 -0.08
CA ARG A 207 -7.00 4.64 -1.51
C ARG A 207 -6.36 3.31 -1.89
N VAL A 208 -6.70 2.80 -3.07
CA VAL A 208 -6.06 1.62 -3.68
C VAL A 208 -5.73 1.91 -5.14
N THR A 209 -4.61 1.37 -5.62
CA THR A 209 -4.18 1.54 -7.01
C THR A 209 -4.79 0.44 -7.88
N VAL A 210 -5.47 0.81 -8.97
CA VAL A 210 -6.12 -0.11 -9.90
C VAL A 210 -5.92 0.33 -11.35
N ARG A 211 -6.13 -0.60 -12.29
CA ARG A 211 -6.13 -0.29 -13.73
C ARG A 211 -7.55 0.02 -14.23
N PRO A 212 -7.71 0.90 -15.23
CA PRO A 212 -9.00 1.11 -15.87
C PRO A 212 -9.48 -0.17 -16.58
N ASN A 213 -10.80 -0.27 -16.75
CA ASN A 213 -11.39 -1.28 -17.62
C ASN A 213 -11.01 -0.94 -19.08
N PRO A 214 -10.50 -1.90 -19.88
CA PRO A 214 -10.13 -1.63 -21.28
C PRO A 214 -11.26 -1.08 -22.15
N ASN A 215 -12.52 -1.31 -21.78
CA ASN A 215 -13.69 -0.78 -22.48
C ASN A 215 -13.96 0.70 -22.18
N GLN A 216 -13.27 1.29 -21.20
CA GLN A 216 -13.39 2.70 -20.83
C GLN A 216 -12.38 3.54 -21.58
N THR A 217 -12.84 4.52 -22.37
CA THR A 217 -11.97 5.36 -23.20
C THR A 217 -11.67 6.73 -22.59
N ALA A 218 -12.44 7.15 -21.58
CA ALA A 218 -12.23 8.44 -20.92
C ALA A 218 -11.03 8.43 -19.94
N LEU A 219 -10.64 7.25 -19.46
CA LEU A 219 -9.51 7.06 -18.54
C LEU A 219 -8.24 6.75 -19.36
N THR A 220 -7.34 7.72 -19.46
CA THR A 220 -6.16 7.70 -20.33
C THR A 220 -4.88 7.18 -19.63
N ARG A 221 -4.85 7.16 -18.30
CA ARG A 221 -3.69 6.67 -17.53
C ARG A 221 -3.74 5.16 -17.36
N ALA A 222 -2.57 4.57 -17.17
CA ALA A 222 -2.44 3.13 -17.00
C ALA A 222 -2.95 2.64 -15.64
N LEU A 223 -2.77 3.45 -14.60
CA LEU A 223 -3.19 3.18 -13.23
C LEU A 223 -3.79 4.45 -12.61
N TYR A 224 -4.71 4.24 -11.67
CA TYR A 224 -5.39 5.28 -10.89
C TYR A 224 -5.43 4.88 -9.43
N ASP A 225 -5.27 5.86 -8.53
CA ASP A 225 -5.58 5.69 -7.12
C ASP A 225 -7.07 6.01 -6.91
N ILE A 226 -7.87 5.00 -6.59
CA ILE A 226 -9.31 5.17 -6.39
C ILE A 226 -9.67 5.19 -4.91
N VAL A 227 -10.74 5.91 -4.55
CA VAL A 227 -11.25 6.01 -3.17
C VAL A 227 -12.78 6.07 -3.16
N PHE A 228 -13.40 5.65 -2.06
CA PHE A 228 -14.82 5.90 -1.78
C PHE A 228 -14.98 7.18 -0.94
N GLY A 229 -16.21 7.68 -0.80
CA GLY A 229 -16.49 8.78 0.12
C GLY A 229 -15.99 8.43 1.53
N TYR A 230 -14.99 9.17 2.00
CA TYR A 230 -14.28 8.85 3.24
C TYR A 230 -14.73 9.71 4.44
N ASP A 231 -15.56 10.72 4.21
CA ASP A 231 -16.24 11.48 5.25
C ASP A 231 -17.72 11.71 4.92
N ARG A 232 -18.46 12.32 5.84
CA ARG A 232 -19.91 12.48 5.73
C ARG A 232 -20.31 13.38 4.56
N ILE A 233 -19.53 14.43 4.29
CA ILE A 233 -19.77 15.35 3.18
C ILE A 233 -19.59 14.63 1.86
N LEU A 234 -18.46 13.93 1.70
CA LEU A 234 -18.18 13.17 0.49
C LEU A 234 -19.15 12.01 0.28
N ALA A 235 -19.62 11.36 1.34
CA ALA A 235 -20.66 10.33 1.24
C ALA A 235 -21.97 10.90 0.65
N ILE A 236 -22.36 12.12 1.01
CA ILE A 236 -23.54 12.79 0.43
C ILE A 236 -23.24 13.25 -1.00
N VAL A 237 -22.10 13.89 -1.25
CA VAL A 237 -21.74 14.41 -2.58
C VAL A 237 -21.66 13.27 -3.60
N THR A 238 -21.00 12.16 -3.26
CA THR A 238 -20.90 10.98 -4.13
C THR A 238 -22.28 10.39 -4.45
N GLU A 239 -23.16 10.32 -3.46
CA GLU A 239 -24.54 9.87 -3.66
C GLU A 239 -25.36 10.83 -4.54
N ARG A 240 -25.24 12.14 -4.32
CA ARG A 240 -25.89 13.15 -5.19
C ARG A 240 -25.41 13.05 -6.63
N LEU A 241 -24.10 12.92 -6.84
CA LEU A 241 -23.50 12.73 -8.16
C LEU A 241 -23.98 11.42 -8.80
N ARG A 242 -24.12 10.34 -8.01
CA ARG A 242 -24.73 9.09 -8.47
C ARG A 242 -26.16 9.27 -8.96
N GLN A 243 -27.00 10.03 -8.25
CA GLN A 243 -28.37 10.35 -8.68
C GLN A 243 -28.39 11.10 -10.02
N LEU A 244 -27.36 11.90 -10.28
CA LEU A 244 -27.15 12.65 -11.53
C LEU A 244 -26.49 11.82 -12.64
N GLY A 245 -26.25 10.53 -12.41
CA GLY A 245 -25.67 9.60 -13.39
C GLY A 245 -24.15 9.62 -13.48
N VAL A 246 -23.46 10.28 -12.55
CA VAL A 246 -21.99 10.33 -12.51
C VAL A 246 -21.46 9.10 -11.76
N GLY A 247 -20.65 8.28 -12.43
CA GLY A 247 -20.07 7.07 -11.84
C GLY A 247 -18.82 7.33 -11.00
N TYR A 248 -18.02 8.32 -11.39
CA TYR A 248 -16.79 8.74 -10.73
C TYR A 248 -16.43 10.18 -11.09
N VAL A 249 -15.55 10.78 -10.30
CA VAL A 249 -14.93 12.10 -10.57
C VAL A 249 -13.45 12.05 -10.25
N HIS A 250 -12.63 12.81 -10.97
CA HIS A 250 -11.26 13.06 -10.55
C HIS A 250 -11.27 13.98 -9.34
N TYR A 251 -10.33 13.80 -8.41
CA TYR A 251 -10.24 14.66 -7.24
C TYR A 251 -8.81 14.99 -6.83
N GLN A 252 -8.67 16.12 -6.16
CA GLN A 252 -7.45 16.53 -5.49
C GLN A 252 -7.82 17.12 -4.13
N ALA A 253 -7.27 16.54 -3.07
CA ALA A 253 -7.53 16.95 -1.69
C ALA A 253 -6.22 17.31 -0.98
N GLU A 254 -6.26 18.34 -0.14
CA GLU A 254 -5.17 18.63 0.81
C GLU A 254 -5.16 17.63 1.97
N ARG A 255 -6.35 17.15 2.36
CA ARG A 255 -6.49 16.13 3.39
C ARG A 255 -5.88 14.82 2.90
N TYR A 256 -4.90 14.33 3.65
CA TYR A 256 -4.27 13.04 3.37
C TYR A 256 -5.25 11.90 3.59
N GLN A 257 -5.33 10.99 2.61
CA GLN A 257 -6.05 9.72 2.72
C GLN A 257 -5.08 8.57 2.44
N PRO A 258 -4.97 7.56 3.33
CA PRO A 258 -3.94 6.54 3.25
C PRO A 258 -4.03 5.74 1.95
N LEU A 259 -2.89 5.58 1.29
CA LEU A 259 -2.75 4.61 0.20
C LEU A 259 -2.30 3.29 0.78
N VAL A 260 -3.00 2.21 0.44
CA VAL A 260 -2.65 0.85 0.86
C VAL A 260 -2.38 -0.04 -0.35
N THR A 261 -1.55 -1.06 -0.14
CA THR A 261 -1.26 -2.09 -1.15
C THR A 261 -1.40 -3.48 -0.54
N TRP A 262 -1.83 -4.44 -1.35
CA TRP A 262 -1.97 -5.83 -0.93
C TRP A 262 -0.64 -6.58 -1.06
N LEU A 263 -0.07 -6.99 0.06
CA LEU A 263 1.22 -7.68 0.12
C LEU A 263 1.15 -8.88 1.05
N ASN A 264 1.49 -10.07 0.54
CA ASN A 264 1.53 -11.33 1.30
C ASN A 264 0.26 -11.54 2.15
N GLU A 265 -0.90 -11.57 1.48
CA GLU A 265 -2.22 -11.83 2.08
C GLU A 265 -2.69 -10.80 3.14
N GLY A 266 -2.18 -9.57 3.09
CA GLY A 266 -2.70 -8.50 3.96
C GLY A 266 -2.37 -7.10 3.44
N TRP A 267 -3.10 -6.11 3.95
CA TRP A 267 -2.89 -4.71 3.61
C TRP A 267 -1.68 -4.12 4.33
N SER A 268 -0.91 -3.31 3.60
CA SER A 268 0.16 -2.48 4.14
C SER A 268 -0.02 -1.04 3.68
N GLU A 269 0.13 -0.10 4.60
CA GLU A 269 0.15 1.32 4.27
C GLU A 269 1.44 1.66 3.51
N VAL A 270 1.33 2.41 2.41
CA VAL A 270 2.48 2.74 1.56
C VAL A 270 3.37 3.80 2.21
N GLN A 271 2.77 4.82 2.80
CA GLN A 271 3.49 5.92 3.46
C GLN A 271 2.61 6.57 4.52
N ALA A 272 3.03 6.59 5.77
CA ALA A 272 2.26 7.18 6.86
C ALA A 272 2.35 8.72 6.85
N ASN A 273 1.30 9.38 7.35
CA ASN A 273 1.31 10.81 7.64
C ASN A 273 0.88 11.06 9.09
N PRO A 274 1.83 11.24 10.03
CA PRO A 274 1.51 11.40 11.45
C PRO A 274 0.72 12.66 11.80
N ASN A 275 0.68 13.68 10.92
CA ASN A 275 -0.15 14.87 11.13
C ASN A 275 -1.64 14.59 10.83
N ALA A 276 -1.92 13.71 9.87
CA ALA A 276 -3.28 13.35 9.49
C ALA A 276 -3.82 12.18 10.33
N PHE A 277 -2.99 11.14 10.51
CA PHE A 277 -3.34 9.96 11.29
C PHE A 277 -2.19 9.63 12.25
N PRO A 278 -2.41 9.75 13.58
CA PRO A 278 -1.38 9.41 14.56
C PRO A 278 -0.93 7.95 14.43
N ILE A 279 0.38 7.73 14.33
CA ILE A 279 0.95 6.38 14.28
C ILE A 279 0.90 5.80 15.70
N THR A 280 0.30 4.62 15.83
CA THR A 280 0.18 3.95 17.13
C THR A 280 1.58 3.58 17.65
N PRO A 281 1.89 3.88 18.93
CA PRO A 281 3.13 3.42 19.54
C PRO A 281 3.30 1.90 19.50
N VAL A 282 4.46 1.44 19.04
CA VAL A 282 4.78 0.02 18.86
C VAL A 282 5.54 -0.50 20.07
N ARG A 283 5.12 -1.64 20.62
CA ARG A 283 5.86 -2.30 21.71
C ARG A 283 7.21 -2.76 21.19
N ALA A 284 8.28 -2.38 21.88
CA ALA A 284 9.63 -2.74 21.47
C ALA A 284 10.58 -2.83 22.67
N VAL A 285 11.66 -3.60 22.51
CA VAL A 285 12.76 -3.64 23.49
C VAL A 285 13.54 -2.32 23.48
N GLU A 286 14.30 -2.05 24.54
CA GLU A 286 15.12 -0.84 24.60
C GLU A 286 16.11 -0.79 23.42
N PRO A 287 16.12 0.29 22.62
CA PRO A 287 16.97 0.43 21.45
C PRO A 287 18.37 0.92 21.78
N LEU A 288 19.20 1.09 20.74
CA LEU A 288 20.57 1.62 20.85
C LEU A 288 20.61 3.16 20.80
N HIS A 289 19.60 3.79 20.20
CA HIS A 289 19.46 5.25 20.06
C HIS A 289 18.16 5.73 20.68
N GLU A 290 18.15 6.95 21.21
CA GLU A 290 16.98 7.55 21.85
C GLU A 290 15.89 7.92 20.84
N ASP A 291 16.29 8.48 19.70
CA ASP A 291 15.43 8.98 18.64
C ASP A 291 15.98 8.66 17.23
N GLY A 292 15.21 8.94 16.18
CA GLY A 292 15.56 8.67 14.80
C GLY A 292 14.52 9.19 13.82
N CYS A 293 14.93 10.12 12.97
CA CYS A 293 14.09 10.78 11.98
C CYS A 293 14.39 10.31 10.55
N PHE A 294 13.33 10.02 9.81
CA PHE A 294 13.35 9.74 8.38
C PHE A 294 12.03 10.19 7.73
N SER A 295 12.11 10.85 6.56
CA SER A 295 10.94 11.34 5.81
C SER A 295 9.97 12.19 6.66
N HIS A 296 10.54 13.06 7.50
CA HIS A 296 9.81 13.91 8.46
C HIS A 296 9.04 13.17 9.57
N ILE A 297 9.30 11.87 9.75
CA ILE A 297 8.75 11.06 10.83
C ILE A 297 9.88 10.76 11.79
N ASN A 298 9.78 11.27 13.02
CA ASN A 298 10.71 10.93 14.07
C ASN A 298 10.13 9.83 14.96
N ALA A 299 10.92 8.78 15.16
CA ALA A 299 10.66 7.70 16.08
C ALA A 299 11.51 7.92 17.34
N PHE A 300 10.94 7.71 18.53
CA PHE A 300 11.68 7.77 19.78
C PHE A 300 11.17 6.74 20.78
N TRP A 301 12.06 6.22 21.61
CA TRP A 301 11.67 5.18 22.57
C TRP A 301 11.31 5.76 23.94
N HIS A 302 10.20 5.29 24.50
CA HIS A 302 9.77 5.64 25.85
C HIS A 302 9.02 4.47 26.49
N LYS A 303 9.47 4.03 27.68
CA LYS A 303 8.78 3.04 28.53
C LYS A 303 8.35 1.76 27.77
N GLY A 304 9.26 1.17 27.00
CA GLY A 304 9.02 -0.10 26.30
C GLY A 304 8.16 0.03 25.02
N ARG A 305 8.01 1.25 24.49
CA ARG A 305 7.33 1.52 23.22
C ARG A 305 8.11 2.54 22.39
N ILE A 306 8.02 2.40 21.08
CA ILE A 306 8.45 3.40 20.12
C ILE A 306 7.25 4.29 19.81
N HIS A 307 7.43 5.59 19.97
CA HIS A 307 6.47 6.64 19.68
C HIS A 307 6.90 7.39 18.43
N PHE A 308 5.95 8.01 17.75
CA PHE A 308 6.19 8.74 16.51
C PHE A 308 5.61 10.14 16.57
N ASN A 309 6.31 11.10 15.99
CA ASN A 309 5.80 12.44 15.74
C ASN A 309 6.30 12.97 14.40
N HIS A 310 5.59 13.96 13.87
CA HIS A 310 6.07 14.72 12.72
C HIS A 310 7.20 15.64 13.17
N GLN A 311 8.33 15.59 12.47
CA GLN A 311 9.48 16.43 12.73
C GLN A 311 10.09 16.87 11.40
N PRO A 312 10.01 18.17 11.03
CA PRO A 312 10.46 18.66 9.72
C PRO A 312 12.00 18.74 9.59
N ILE A 313 12.74 18.00 10.41
CA ILE A 313 14.21 17.98 10.42
C ILE A 313 14.75 17.06 9.31
N GLU A 314 16.01 17.29 8.91
CA GLU A 314 16.77 16.40 8.02
C GLU A 314 16.81 14.95 8.51
N ASN A 315 16.93 14.03 7.56
CA ASN A 315 17.04 12.60 7.83
C ASN A 315 18.26 12.32 8.71
N THR A 316 18.05 11.62 9.82
CA THR A 316 19.14 11.12 10.69
C THR A 316 19.79 9.84 10.15
N VAL A 317 19.17 9.25 9.12
CA VAL A 317 19.59 8.00 8.49
C VAL A 317 20.23 8.30 7.13
N SER A 318 21.46 7.86 6.93
CA SER A 318 22.13 7.92 5.62
C SER A 318 21.54 6.91 4.65
N HIS A 319 21.63 7.19 3.35
CA HIS A 319 21.06 6.31 2.31
C HIS A 319 21.60 4.87 2.38
N GLU A 320 22.86 4.69 2.79
CA GLU A 320 23.53 3.38 2.95
C GLU A 320 22.93 2.49 4.05
N HIS A 321 22.14 3.07 4.95
CA HIS A 321 21.61 2.36 6.12
C HIS A 321 20.09 2.14 6.06
N ILE A 322 19.42 2.62 5.02
CA ILE A 322 17.96 2.53 4.90
C ILE A 322 17.50 1.07 4.83
N ALA A 323 18.10 0.24 3.95
CA ALA A 323 17.78 -1.19 3.89
C ALA A 323 18.04 -1.89 5.23
N THR A 324 19.12 -1.54 5.93
CA THR A 324 19.41 -2.06 7.27
C THR A 324 18.36 -1.64 8.31
N CYS A 325 17.88 -0.39 8.26
CA CYS A 325 16.75 0.04 9.10
C CYS A 325 15.52 -0.81 8.83
N ALA A 326 15.19 -1.04 7.56
CA ALA A 326 14.03 -1.85 7.18
C ALA A 326 14.11 -3.28 7.72
N LEU A 327 15.30 -3.90 7.65
CA LEU A 327 15.58 -5.22 8.26
C LEU A 327 15.28 -5.22 9.75
N LEU A 328 15.86 -4.27 10.49
CA LEU A 328 15.73 -4.16 11.94
C LEU A 328 14.29 -3.87 12.36
N ALA A 329 13.59 -3.04 11.58
CA ALA A 329 12.18 -2.73 11.81
C ALA A 329 11.27 -3.95 11.62
N GLY A 330 11.56 -4.79 10.63
CA GLY A 330 10.89 -6.09 10.45
C GLY A 330 11.04 -7.03 11.66
N GLY A 331 12.13 -6.87 12.43
CA GLY A 331 12.40 -7.63 13.65
C GLY A 331 11.66 -7.15 14.91
N ILE A 332 11.15 -5.92 14.92
CA ILE A 332 10.53 -5.31 16.12
C ILE A 332 9.38 -6.18 16.66
N ASP A 333 8.57 -6.73 15.75
CA ASP A 333 7.41 -7.53 16.12
C ASP A 333 7.74 -8.92 16.66
N HIS A 334 8.88 -9.47 16.23
CA HIS A 334 9.24 -10.86 16.49
C HIS A 334 10.25 -10.98 17.64
N SER A 335 10.73 -9.85 18.18
CA SER A 335 11.77 -9.74 19.23
C SER A 335 13.09 -10.45 18.91
N ASP A 336 13.22 -11.00 17.70
CA ASP A 336 14.41 -11.68 17.18
C ASP A 336 14.48 -11.48 15.66
N SER A 337 15.45 -10.68 15.21
CA SER A 337 15.79 -10.47 13.81
C SER A 337 16.96 -11.34 13.35
N ARG A 338 17.54 -12.18 14.22
CA ARG A 338 18.74 -12.94 13.88
C ARG A 338 18.48 -13.91 12.76
N ASN A 339 19.49 -14.04 11.90
CA ASN A 339 19.41 -14.88 10.70
C ASN A 339 18.25 -14.47 9.79
N SER A 340 18.11 -13.18 9.50
CA SER A 340 17.07 -12.69 8.59
C SER A 340 17.70 -12.01 7.38
N ALA A 341 16.92 -11.90 6.31
CA ALA A 341 17.26 -11.09 5.16
C ALA A 341 16.16 -10.05 4.94
N VAL A 342 16.49 -8.91 4.32
CA VAL A 342 15.52 -7.95 3.82
C VAL A 342 15.73 -7.79 2.33
N ILE A 343 14.64 -7.72 1.59
CA ILE A 343 14.61 -7.19 0.23
C ILE A 343 13.99 -5.80 0.37
N TYR A 344 14.81 -4.77 0.20
CA TYR A 344 14.38 -3.38 0.29
C TYR A 344 14.48 -2.72 -1.09
N PHE A 345 13.33 -2.45 -1.71
CA PHE A 345 13.23 -1.66 -2.94
C PHE A 345 12.37 -0.43 -2.66
N GLY A 346 12.95 0.76 -2.68
CA GLY A 346 12.30 1.96 -2.15
C GLY A 346 12.60 3.23 -2.92
N GLU A 347 12.10 4.37 -2.44
CA GLU A 347 12.31 5.67 -3.10
C GLU A 347 13.56 6.40 -2.58
N ALA A 348 13.81 6.36 -1.26
CA ALA A 348 14.84 7.18 -0.63
C ALA A 348 16.22 6.52 -0.43
N GLY A 349 16.33 5.18 -0.47
CA GLY A 349 17.62 4.46 -0.30
C GLY A 349 18.14 3.81 -1.58
N PHE A 350 19.18 2.99 -1.50
CA PHE A 350 19.51 2.10 -2.62
C PHE A 350 18.52 0.92 -2.66
N ASP A 351 18.33 0.31 -3.83
CA ASP A 351 17.65 -0.97 -3.92
C ASP A 351 18.63 -2.09 -3.56
N GLU A 352 18.34 -2.80 -2.46
CA GLU A 352 19.31 -3.67 -1.79
C GLU A 352 18.71 -4.95 -1.20
N ILE A 353 19.58 -5.94 -1.03
CA ILE A 353 19.36 -7.10 -0.18
C ILE A 353 20.40 -7.06 0.94
N VAL A 354 19.93 -6.99 2.18
CA VAL A 354 20.78 -6.97 3.38
C VAL A 354 20.42 -8.16 4.25
N THR A 355 21.42 -8.75 4.91
CA THR A 355 21.23 -9.87 5.84
C THR A 355 21.69 -9.50 7.25
N GLU A 356 21.11 -10.14 8.26
CA GLU A 356 21.60 -10.14 9.63
C GLU A 356 21.90 -11.58 10.06
N ASP A 357 23.11 -11.84 10.55
CA ASP A 357 23.52 -13.17 11.01
C ASP A 357 23.11 -13.49 12.47
N LYS A 358 23.46 -14.69 12.94
CA LYS A 358 23.20 -15.11 14.34
C LYS A 358 23.89 -14.24 15.40
N PHE A 359 24.95 -13.51 15.02
CA PHE A 359 25.68 -12.58 15.86
C PHE A 359 25.21 -11.15 15.67
N THR A 360 24.08 -10.95 14.98
CA THR A 360 23.46 -9.66 14.73
C THR A 360 24.36 -8.71 13.91
N ARG A 361 25.24 -9.27 13.07
CA ARG A 361 26.07 -8.52 12.12
C ARG A 361 25.33 -8.39 10.81
N THR A 362 25.32 -7.17 10.27
CA THR A 362 24.61 -6.86 9.02
C THR A 362 25.56 -6.80 7.84
N GLU A 363 25.18 -7.39 6.72
CA GLU A 363 25.97 -7.38 5.47
C GLU A 363 25.07 -7.16 4.26
N THR A 364 25.49 -6.27 3.36
CA THR A 364 24.84 -6.07 2.06
C THR A 364 25.23 -7.19 1.11
N PHE A 365 24.25 -7.99 0.71
CA PHE A 365 24.43 -9.04 -0.30
C PHE A 365 24.44 -8.44 -1.71
N LEU A 366 23.43 -7.63 -2.02
CA LEU A 366 23.21 -7.00 -3.33
C LEU A 366 22.88 -5.54 -3.13
N ARG A 367 23.46 -4.67 -3.96
CA ARG A 367 23.14 -3.24 -4.06
C ARG A 367 23.13 -2.87 -5.53
N GLN A 368 22.04 -2.25 -5.98
CA GLN A 368 21.96 -1.78 -7.34
C GLN A 368 22.97 -0.65 -7.60
N GLN A 369 23.88 -0.89 -8.53
CA GLN A 369 24.87 0.09 -8.97
C GLN A 369 24.24 1.11 -9.93
N PRO A 370 24.79 2.34 -10.01
CA PRO A 370 24.23 3.38 -10.87
C PRO A 370 24.36 3.00 -12.34
N MET A 371 23.23 3.06 -13.03
CA MET A 371 23.17 3.07 -14.50
C MET A 371 23.41 4.51 -15.00
N SER A 372 23.63 4.66 -16.31
CA SER A 372 23.65 6.00 -16.91
C SER A 372 22.29 6.68 -16.80
N THR A 373 22.30 7.98 -16.47
CA THR A 373 21.08 8.81 -16.39
C THR A 373 20.36 8.92 -17.73
N PHE A 374 21.10 9.02 -18.84
CA PHE A 374 20.50 9.27 -20.15
C PHE A 374 20.54 8.05 -21.06
N GLY A 375 19.46 7.90 -21.84
CA GLY A 375 19.24 6.79 -22.77
C GLY A 375 20.34 6.59 -23.80
N TYR A 376 20.91 7.66 -24.34
CA TYR A 376 22.00 7.57 -25.32
C TYR A 376 23.27 6.92 -24.73
N ASP A 377 23.56 7.14 -23.45
CA ASP A 377 24.70 6.52 -22.78
C ASP A 377 24.41 5.04 -22.45
N LEU A 378 23.16 4.70 -22.09
CA LEU A 378 22.73 3.31 -21.90
C LEU A 378 22.90 2.51 -23.21
N ILE A 379 22.49 3.09 -24.33
CA ILE A 379 22.68 2.50 -25.67
C ILE A 379 24.17 2.30 -25.95
N ALA A 380 25.01 3.30 -25.68
CA ALA A 380 26.45 3.17 -25.87
C ALA A 380 27.07 2.03 -25.03
N GLN A 381 26.57 1.79 -23.82
CA GLN A 381 26.97 0.64 -23.00
C GLN A 381 26.51 -0.69 -23.59
N LEU A 382 25.27 -0.77 -24.11
CA LEU A 382 24.77 -1.97 -24.78
C LEU A 382 25.55 -2.28 -26.08
N GLU A 383 26.00 -1.25 -26.81
CA GLU A 383 26.84 -1.39 -28.01
C GLU A 383 28.24 -1.92 -27.70
N GLN A 384 28.74 -1.69 -26.48
CA GLN A 384 30.04 -2.17 -26.00
C GLN A 384 29.95 -3.54 -25.32
N ALA A 385 28.76 -3.96 -24.91
CA ALA A 385 28.50 -5.25 -24.27
C ALA A 385 28.21 -6.36 -25.31
N ASP A 386 28.10 -7.60 -24.82
CA ASP A 386 27.72 -8.77 -25.63
C ASP A 386 26.33 -8.66 -26.30
N GLN A 387 25.55 -7.63 -25.95
CA GLN A 387 24.20 -7.38 -26.44
C GLN A 387 24.13 -6.58 -27.74
N LYS A 388 25.27 -6.16 -28.31
CA LYS A 388 25.31 -5.36 -29.55
C LYS A 388 24.50 -5.97 -30.70
N THR A 389 24.65 -7.27 -30.95
CA THR A 389 23.98 -7.92 -32.09
C THR A 389 22.46 -7.93 -31.95
N VAL A 390 21.93 -8.12 -30.74
CA VAL A 390 20.48 -8.05 -30.51
C VAL A 390 20.00 -6.60 -30.59
N LEU A 391 20.76 -5.65 -30.06
CA LEU A 391 20.45 -4.22 -30.16
C LEU A 391 20.34 -3.76 -31.63
N ASP A 392 21.27 -4.17 -32.50
CA ASP A 392 21.26 -3.83 -33.92
C ASP A 392 19.99 -4.36 -34.62
N LYS A 393 19.57 -5.59 -34.30
CA LYS A 393 18.31 -6.17 -34.82
C LYS A 393 17.10 -5.44 -34.26
N PHE A 394 17.10 -5.13 -32.96
CA PHE A 394 16.03 -4.37 -32.31
C PHE A 394 15.86 -2.99 -32.95
N LYS A 395 16.95 -2.26 -33.19
CA LYS A 395 16.92 -0.97 -33.88
C LYS A 395 16.33 -1.05 -35.29
N GLN A 396 16.61 -2.13 -36.02
CA GLN A 396 16.08 -2.32 -37.38
C GLN A 396 14.57 -2.62 -37.38
N GLN A 397 14.11 -3.44 -36.45
CA GLN A 397 12.70 -3.87 -36.39
C GLN A 397 11.80 -2.89 -35.63
N TYR A 398 12.35 -2.19 -34.64
CA TYR A 398 11.65 -1.33 -33.68
C TYR A 398 12.32 0.04 -33.54
N PRO A 399 12.42 0.83 -34.64
CA PRO A 399 13.14 2.10 -34.66
C PRO A 399 12.52 3.15 -33.72
N GLU A 400 11.19 3.14 -33.54
CA GLU A 400 10.49 4.05 -32.63
C GLU A 400 10.80 3.74 -31.17
N GLN A 401 10.78 2.46 -30.78
CA GLN A 401 11.16 2.04 -29.42
C GLN A 401 12.64 2.32 -29.14
N TYR A 402 13.52 2.11 -30.13
CA TYR A 402 14.93 2.48 -30.01
C TYR A 402 15.10 4.00 -29.81
N GLN A 403 14.34 4.81 -30.54
CA GLN A 403 14.38 6.26 -30.40
C GLN A 403 13.83 6.72 -29.04
N ALA A 404 12.77 6.09 -28.54
CA ALA A 404 12.26 6.33 -27.19
C ALA A 404 13.31 5.95 -26.13
N LEU A 405 14.00 4.82 -26.30
CA LEU A 405 15.10 4.40 -25.42
C LEU A 405 16.24 5.43 -25.43
N HIS A 406 16.59 5.98 -26.59
CA HIS A 406 17.60 7.02 -26.71
C HIS A 406 17.22 8.32 -25.96
N GLN A 407 15.93 8.65 -25.89
CA GLN A 407 15.41 9.86 -25.23
C GLN A 407 15.11 9.66 -23.74
N LEU A 408 15.19 8.43 -23.24
CA LEU A 408 14.87 8.10 -21.86
C LEU A 408 15.76 8.88 -20.88
N ASN A 409 15.15 9.39 -19.81
CA ASN A 409 15.83 10.06 -18.71
C ASN A 409 15.49 9.35 -17.39
N LEU A 410 16.52 8.82 -16.74
CA LEU A 410 16.46 8.06 -15.49
C LEU A 410 16.87 8.89 -14.27
N ALA A 411 16.90 10.23 -14.36
CA ALA A 411 17.27 11.08 -13.24
C ALA A 411 16.48 10.75 -11.95
N GLY A 412 17.19 10.37 -10.89
CA GLY A 412 16.62 9.94 -9.61
C GLY A 412 16.31 8.43 -9.50
N PHE A 413 16.52 7.67 -10.58
CA PHE A 413 16.21 6.24 -10.70
C PHE A 413 17.41 5.40 -11.17
N GLU A 414 18.59 6.00 -11.29
CA GLU A 414 19.79 5.35 -11.83
C GLU A 414 20.24 4.13 -11.03
N GLN A 415 19.97 4.13 -9.73
CA GLN A 415 20.33 3.07 -8.78
C GLN A 415 19.11 2.26 -8.33
N LYS A 416 18.04 2.25 -9.14
CA LYS A 416 16.75 1.65 -8.80
C LYS A 416 16.36 0.58 -9.81
N VAL A 417 15.72 -0.46 -9.31
CA VAL A 417 15.05 -1.48 -10.12
C VAL A 417 13.91 -0.85 -10.92
N SER A 418 13.25 0.19 -10.40
CA SER A 418 12.25 0.97 -11.15
C SER A 418 12.84 1.72 -12.35
N GLY A 419 14.14 2.05 -12.33
CA GLY A 419 14.86 2.53 -13.51
C GLY A 419 15.02 1.44 -14.58
N ILE A 420 15.36 0.21 -14.17
CA ILE A 420 15.44 -0.96 -15.06
C ILE A 420 14.07 -1.26 -15.68
N PHE A 421 13.01 -1.18 -14.88
CA PHE A 421 11.64 -1.35 -15.34
C PHE A 421 11.21 -0.28 -16.35
N ALA A 422 11.65 0.99 -16.20
CA ALA A 422 11.38 2.01 -17.21
C ALA A 422 12.11 1.75 -18.53
N ILE A 423 13.35 1.25 -18.49
CA ILE A 423 14.06 0.79 -19.70
C ILE A 423 13.28 -0.35 -20.35
N ALA A 424 12.84 -1.34 -19.55
CA ALA A 424 12.08 -2.48 -20.04
C ALA A 424 10.73 -2.08 -20.67
N ALA A 425 9.99 -1.16 -20.04
CA ALA A 425 8.75 -0.59 -20.57
C ALA A 425 8.98 0.05 -21.95
N THR A 426 10.08 0.81 -22.08
CA THR A 426 10.45 1.44 -23.35
C THR A 426 10.78 0.41 -24.43
N VAL A 427 11.50 -0.66 -24.08
CA VAL A 427 11.81 -1.78 -25.00
C VAL A 427 10.55 -2.50 -25.47
N LEU A 428 9.55 -2.65 -24.59
CA LEU A 428 8.25 -3.22 -24.95
C LEU A 428 7.42 -2.31 -25.86
N GLY A 429 7.78 -1.03 -25.98
CA GLY A 429 7.06 -0.03 -26.75
C GLY A 429 5.93 0.65 -25.98
N LEU A 430 6.02 0.67 -24.65
CA LEU A 430 5.09 1.41 -23.80
C LEU A 430 5.47 2.90 -23.81
N ASP A 431 4.47 3.75 -24.00
CA ASP A 431 4.60 5.21 -24.06
C ASP A 431 4.63 5.83 -22.66
N GLY A 432 5.52 6.78 -22.36
CA GLY A 432 5.48 7.44 -21.05
C GLY A 432 6.34 8.68 -21.02
N GLN A 433 5.88 9.71 -20.30
CA GLN A 433 6.59 10.98 -20.22
C GLN A 433 7.76 10.94 -19.22
N ASN A 434 7.71 10.03 -18.26
CA ASN A 434 8.68 9.89 -17.19
C ASN A 434 8.74 8.43 -16.69
N VAL A 435 9.72 8.15 -15.82
CA VAL A 435 9.95 6.82 -15.23
C VAL A 435 8.71 6.29 -14.49
N SER A 436 7.97 7.14 -13.78
CA SER A 436 6.77 6.71 -13.04
C SER A 436 5.67 6.21 -13.97
N GLU A 437 5.38 6.97 -15.04
CA GLU A 437 4.37 6.58 -16.04
C GLU A 437 4.75 5.30 -16.80
N LEU A 438 6.04 5.13 -17.12
CA LEU A 438 6.56 3.91 -17.75
C LEU A 438 6.40 2.69 -16.82
N ASN A 439 6.70 2.86 -15.53
CA ASN A 439 6.50 1.82 -14.53
C ASN A 439 5.03 1.45 -14.36
N ASP A 440 4.14 2.43 -14.30
CA ASP A 440 2.69 2.21 -14.19
C ASP A 440 2.15 1.45 -15.40
N ARG A 441 2.62 1.77 -16.61
CA ARG A 441 2.24 1.04 -17.83
C ARG A 441 2.77 -0.38 -17.84
N LEU A 442 4.02 -0.58 -17.44
CA LEU A 442 4.57 -1.93 -17.33
C LEU A 442 3.77 -2.78 -16.33
N GLN A 443 3.43 -2.21 -15.17
CA GLN A 443 2.59 -2.85 -14.18
C GLN A 443 1.19 -3.14 -14.73
N ALA A 444 0.54 -2.18 -15.37
CA ALA A 444 -0.80 -2.36 -15.94
C ALA A 444 -0.84 -3.44 -17.02
N GLN A 445 0.21 -3.53 -17.87
CA GLN A 445 0.36 -4.61 -18.85
C GLN A 445 0.48 -5.97 -18.15
N ALA A 446 1.34 -6.08 -17.14
CA ALA A 446 1.49 -7.32 -16.37
C ALA A 446 0.18 -7.71 -15.64
N MET A 447 -0.57 -6.75 -15.10
CA MET A 447 -1.89 -6.97 -14.47
C MET A 447 -2.97 -7.40 -15.46
N SER A 448 -2.77 -7.17 -16.76
CA SER A 448 -3.71 -7.58 -17.81
C SER A 448 -3.47 -9.02 -18.27
N TYR A 449 -2.33 -9.62 -17.93
CA TYR A 449 -2.01 -10.99 -18.28
C TYR A 449 -2.80 -11.98 -17.41
N PRO A 450 -3.66 -12.84 -18.00
CA PRO A 450 -4.55 -13.71 -17.23
C PRO A 450 -3.87 -14.98 -16.70
N ASN A 451 -2.70 -15.34 -17.24
CA ASN A 451 -2.00 -16.56 -16.86
C ASN A 451 -0.92 -16.31 -15.80
N TYR A 452 -0.45 -17.38 -15.17
CA TYR A 452 0.52 -17.31 -14.08
C TYR A 452 1.95 -17.71 -14.46
N ARG A 453 2.27 -17.74 -15.75
CA ARG A 453 3.58 -18.12 -16.30
C ARG A 453 4.00 -17.13 -17.38
N GLY A 454 5.04 -16.35 -17.12
CA GLY A 454 5.65 -15.46 -18.10
C GLY A 454 6.86 -16.08 -18.79
N GLU A 455 7.42 -15.33 -19.75
CA GLU A 455 8.73 -15.64 -20.32
C GLU A 455 9.86 -15.48 -19.29
N GLN A 456 10.92 -16.26 -19.45
CA GLN A 456 12.09 -16.22 -18.57
C GLN A 456 13.07 -15.14 -19.04
N ILE A 457 13.06 -14.01 -18.34
CA ILE A 457 13.98 -12.90 -18.58
C ILE A 457 15.23 -13.05 -17.70
N ASP A 458 16.41 -12.83 -18.26
CA ASP A 458 17.68 -13.08 -17.58
C ASP A 458 18.04 -11.97 -16.57
N PHE A 459 17.71 -12.18 -15.30
CA PHE A 459 18.18 -11.34 -14.18
C PHE A 459 19.41 -11.98 -13.51
N ASP A 460 20.59 -11.75 -14.09
CA ASP A 460 21.87 -12.21 -13.54
C ASP A 460 22.57 -11.13 -12.70
N ILE A 461 23.62 -11.53 -11.97
CA ILE A 461 24.50 -10.60 -11.26
C ILE A 461 25.57 -10.11 -12.24
N ASP A 462 25.81 -8.80 -12.29
CA ASP A 462 26.84 -8.20 -13.15
C ASP A 462 28.22 -8.64 -12.63
N PRO A 463 29.02 -9.38 -13.44
CA PRO A 463 30.33 -9.85 -13.04
C PRO A 463 31.37 -8.71 -12.93
N ASP A 464 31.12 -7.56 -13.58
CA ASP A 464 32.02 -6.42 -13.64
C ASP A 464 31.69 -5.37 -12.57
N ALA A 465 30.59 -5.52 -11.84
CA ALA A 465 30.18 -4.58 -10.81
C ALA A 465 31.08 -4.65 -9.56
N GLU A 466 31.33 -3.49 -8.94
CA GLU A 466 31.87 -3.45 -7.58
C GLU A 466 30.81 -4.00 -6.60
N GLY A 467 30.97 -5.26 -6.19
CA GLY A 467 30.00 -5.98 -5.36
C GLY A 467 29.02 -6.82 -6.19
N ARG A 468 27.77 -6.96 -5.72
CA ARG A 468 26.72 -7.65 -6.48
C ARG A 468 25.63 -6.65 -6.86
N SER A 469 25.37 -6.52 -8.15
CA SER A 469 24.32 -5.69 -8.74
C SER A 469 23.61 -6.46 -9.83
N ILE A 470 22.39 -6.08 -10.19
CA ILE A 470 21.68 -6.69 -11.33
C ILE A 470 22.39 -6.28 -12.63
N ASP A 471 22.68 -7.27 -13.49
CA ASP A 471 23.16 -7.05 -14.85
C ASP A 471 21.98 -6.60 -15.74
N TRP A 472 21.69 -5.31 -15.68
CA TRP A 472 20.61 -4.72 -16.45
C TRP A 472 20.85 -4.88 -17.96
N LYS A 473 22.11 -4.93 -18.42
CA LYS A 473 22.45 -5.08 -19.86
C LYS A 473 21.98 -6.44 -20.37
N LYS A 474 22.30 -7.52 -19.65
CA LYS A 474 21.82 -8.88 -20.00
C LYS A 474 20.31 -8.99 -19.93
N MET A 475 19.70 -8.45 -18.88
CA MET A 475 18.24 -8.43 -18.72
C MET A 475 17.57 -7.78 -19.93
N ILE A 476 18.04 -6.59 -20.34
CA ILE A 476 17.50 -5.86 -21.49
C ILE A 476 17.79 -6.57 -22.82
N GLY A 477 18.98 -7.15 -23.00
CA GLY A 477 19.30 -7.93 -24.20
C GLY A 477 18.42 -9.18 -24.36
N SER A 478 18.16 -9.88 -23.26
CA SER A 478 17.21 -11.00 -23.19
C SER A 478 15.80 -10.53 -23.54
N LEU A 479 15.34 -9.44 -22.93
CA LEU A 479 14.03 -8.84 -23.23
C LEU A 479 13.88 -8.42 -24.69
N MET A 480 14.90 -7.77 -25.29
CA MET A 480 14.91 -7.40 -26.71
C MET A 480 14.81 -8.64 -27.60
N SER A 481 15.50 -9.72 -27.25
CA SER A 481 15.44 -10.99 -27.98
C SER A 481 14.03 -11.57 -28.01
N TYR A 482 13.34 -11.58 -26.86
CA TYR A 482 11.93 -11.98 -26.80
C TYR A 482 11.04 -11.00 -27.57
N ARG A 483 11.24 -9.70 -27.40
CA ARG A 483 10.43 -8.67 -28.08
C ARG A 483 10.48 -8.79 -29.60
N LEU A 484 11.63 -9.15 -30.18
CA LEU A 484 11.85 -9.39 -31.62
C LEU A 484 10.96 -10.49 -32.22
N ILE A 485 10.55 -11.47 -31.42
CA ILE A 485 9.72 -12.60 -31.86
C ILE A 485 8.29 -12.54 -31.31
N THR A 486 7.97 -11.52 -30.52
CA THR A 486 6.69 -11.38 -29.81
C THR A 486 5.76 -10.41 -30.55
N GLU A 487 4.51 -10.81 -30.71
CA GLU A 487 3.46 -9.94 -31.28
C GLU A 487 2.91 -8.96 -30.23
N GLU A 488 2.26 -7.88 -30.66
CA GLU A 488 1.77 -6.85 -29.73
C GLU A 488 0.77 -7.38 -28.70
N HIS A 489 -0.06 -8.36 -29.09
CA HIS A 489 -1.05 -8.96 -28.20
C HIS A 489 -0.45 -9.79 -27.06
N ASP A 490 0.84 -10.15 -27.17
CA ASP A 490 1.59 -10.94 -26.19
C ASP A 490 2.48 -10.06 -25.29
N ILE A 491 2.49 -8.74 -25.47
CA ILE A 491 3.22 -7.80 -24.59
C ILE A 491 2.85 -7.99 -23.10
N PRO A 492 1.58 -8.23 -22.71
CA PRO A 492 1.22 -8.55 -21.33
C PRO A 492 2.02 -9.73 -20.75
N GLN A 493 2.29 -10.77 -21.54
CA GLN A 493 3.06 -11.94 -21.12
C GLN A 493 4.52 -11.59 -20.81
N LEU A 494 5.14 -10.76 -21.66
CA LEU A 494 6.50 -10.28 -21.43
C LEU A 494 6.59 -9.36 -20.20
N ALA A 495 5.64 -8.43 -20.07
CA ALA A 495 5.55 -7.55 -18.91
C ALA A 495 5.42 -8.34 -17.61
N PHE A 496 4.58 -9.38 -17.60
CA PHE A 496 4.47 -10.32 -16.48
C PHE A 496 5.77 -11.10 -16.25
N GLY A 497 6.41 -11.60 -17.31
CA GLY A 497 7.66 -12.34 -17.26
C GLY A 497 8.81 -11.59 -16.63
N ILE A 498 8.88 -10.26 -16.80
CA ILE A 498 9.86 -9.39 -16.14
C ILE A 498 9.76 -9.52 -14.61
N TYR A 499 8.56 -9.31 -14.05
CA TYR A 499 8.36 -9.37 -12.60
C TYR A 499 8.51 -10.79 -12.06
N ASP A 500 8.01 -11.79 -12.79
CA ASP A 500 8.11 -13.18 -12.38
C ASP A 500 9.55 -13.71 -12.36
N SER A 501 10.36 -13.29 -13.34
CA SER A 501 11.76 -13.70 -13.43
C SER A 501 12.63 -13.04 -12.35
N LEU A 502 12.38 -11.75 -12.05
CA LEU A 502 13.05 -11.10 -10.92
C LEU A 502 12.69 -11.78 -9.60
N ALA A 503 11.41 -12.07 -9.37
CA ALA A 503 10.98 -12.79 -8.17
C ALA A 503 11.64 -14.17 -8.04
N ASP A 504 11.85 -14.88 -9.15
CA ASP A 504 12.55 -16.18 -9.15
C ASP A 504 14.02 -16.03 -8.74
N LYS A 505 14.71 -15.06 -9.33
CA LYS A 505 16.11 -14.80 -9.01
C LYS A 505 16.29 -14.31 -7.57
N LEU A 506 15.38 -13.49 -7.06
CA LEU A 506 15.35 -13.13 -5.64
C LEU A 506 15.25 -14.37 -4.74
N SER A 507 14.35 -15.31 -5.04
CA SER A 507 14.24 -16.58 -4.30
C SER A 507 15.56 -17.36 -4.32
N ASN A 508 16.18 -17.51 -5.49
CA ASN A 508 17.45 -18.21 -5.65
C ASN A 508 18.60 -17.53 -4.88
N TRP A 509 18.63 -16.18 -4.84
CA TRP A 509 19.61 -15.43 -4.07
C TRP A 509 19.41 -15.60 -2.56
N ILE A 510 18.17 -15.61 -2.08
CA ILE A 510 17.88 -15.91 -0.67
C ILE A 510 18.30 -17.34 -0.31
N GLU A 511 18.08 -18.33 -1.19
CA GLU A 511 18.54 -19.70 -0.96
C GLU A 511 20.07 -19.82 -0.91
N HIS A 512 20.79 -19.05 -1.73
CA HIS A 512 22.24 -18.98 -1.62
C HIS A 512 22.68 -18.34 -0.30
N LEU A 513 21.99 -17.28 0.14
CA LEU A 513 22.24 -16.62 1.42
C LEU A 513 21.95 -17.53 2.61
N ASP A 514 20.93 -18.39 2.53
CA ASP A 514 20.62 -19.35 3.59
C ASP A 514 21.80 -20.30 3.87
N GLN A 515 22.49 -20.76 2.83
CA GLN A 515 23.68 -21.61 2.99
C GLN A 515 24.82 -20.93 3.76
N GLN A 516 24.86 -19.60 3.79
CA GLN A 516 25.92 -18.80 4.41
C GLN A 516 25.49 -18.26 5.80
N VAL A 517 24.28 -17.73 5.89
CA VAL A 517 23.75 -16.98 7.03
C VAL A 517 22.74 -17.82 7.83
N GLY A 518 22.12 -18.84 7.25
CA GLY A 518 21.08 -19.68 7.86
C GLY A 518 19.74 -18.95 8.01
N VAL A 519 19.25 -18.35 6.92
CA VAL A 519 18.10 -17.44 6.86
C VAL A 519 16.82 -18.13 7.37
N LYS A 520 16.23 -17.55 8.42
CA LYS A 520 14.99 -18.00 9.06
C LYS A 520 13.75 -17.26 8.62
N SER A 521 13.91 -16.04 8.08
CA SER A 521 12.81 -15.20 7.62
C SER A 521 13.29 -14.13 6.66
N VAL A 522 12.41 -13.71 5.76
CA VAL A 522 12.68 -12.63 4.81
C VAL A 522 11.73 -11.46 5.05
N VAL A 523 12.28 -10.27 5.23
CA VAL A 523 11.54 -9.01 5.34
C VAL A 523 11.33 -8.42 3.95
N LEU A 524 10.10 -8.04 3.60
CA LEU A 524 9.81 -7.26 2.39
C LEU A 524 9.47 -5.83 2.81
N ALA A 525 10.20 -4.84 2.27
CA ALA A 525 10.04 -3.44 2.62
C ALA A 525 10.36 -2.49 1.47
N GLY A 526 9.89 -1.25 1.58
CA GLY A 526 10.05 -0.21 0.57
C GLY A 526 8.90 -0.15 -0.44
N LYS A 527 8.75 1.02 -1.06
CA LYS A 527 7.64 1.34 -1.97
C LYS A 527 7.65 0.57 -3.29
N GLY A 528 8.74 -0.12 -3.65
CA GLY A 528 8.78 -1.00 -4.82
C GLY A 528 7.74 -2.13 -4.76
N PHE A 529 7.31 -2.52 -3.55
CA PHE A 529 6.23 -3.49 -3.35
C PHE A 529 4.82 -2.93 -3.53
N THR A 530 4.66 -1.66 -3.91
CA THR A 530 3.37 -1.14 -4.41
C THR A 530 3.00 -1.70 -5.79
N ASN A 531 3.97 -2.27 -6.51
CA ASN A 531 3.69 -3.09 -7.68
C ASN A 531 3.14 -4.45 -7.23
N GLU A 532 1.80 -4.58 -7.22
CA GLU A 532 1.14 -5.77 -6.68
C GLU A 532 1.47 -7.05 -7.43
N VAL A 533 1.80 -6.98 -8.74
CA VAL A 533 2.25 -8.17 -9.49
C VAL A 533 3.61 -8.62 -8.97
N PHE A 534 4.58 -7.70 -8.87
CA PHE A 534 5.90 -7.99 -8.37
C PHE A 534 5.88 -8.45 -6.90
N ALA A 535 5.09 -7.79 -6.06
CA ALA A 535 4.86 -8.16 -4.67
C ALA A 535 4.30 -9.57 -4.53
N TRP A 536 3.24 -9.89 -5.28
CA TRP A 536 2.64 -11.22 -5.26
C TRP A 536 3.61 -12.30 -5.74
N ARG A 537 4.34 -12.07 -6.84
CA ARG A 537 5.32 -13.05 -7.35
C ARG A 537 6.48 -13.27 -6.37
N THR A 538 7.00 -12.20 -5.78
CA THR A 538 8.06 -12.28 -4.77
C THR A 538 7.58 -13.07 -3.55
N ALA A 539 6.39 -12.77 -3.04
CA ALA A 539 5.83 -13.47 -1.89
C ALA A 539 5.56 -14.95 -2.20
N LEU A 540 5.03 -15.26 -3.38
CA LEU A 540 4.75 -16.63 -3.80
C LEU A 540 6.02 -17.49 -3.94
N ARG A 541 7.14 -16.94 -4.42
CA ARG A 541 8.37 -17.71 -4.63
C ARG A 541 9.16 -17.87 -3.33
N ILE A 542 9.38 -16.78 -2.61
CA ILE A 542 10.12 -16.80 -1.33
C ILE A 542 9.34 -17.52 -0.24
N GLY A 543 8.02 -17.29 -0.16
CA GLY A 543 7.12 -17.82 0.86
C GLY A 543 7.01 -19.35 0.90
N LYS A 544 7.48 -20.04 -0.14
CA LYS A 544 7.56 -21.51 -0.16
C LYS A 544 8.59 -22.06 0.81
N ASN A 545 9.70 -21.34 0.97
CA ASN A 545 10.87 -21.81 1.69
C ASN A 545 11.11 -21.00 2.97
N TYR A 546 10.65 -19.74 3.01
CA TYR A 546 10.91 -18.83 4.12
C TYR A 546 9.64 -18.11 4.58
N PRO A 547 9.41 -17.98 5.89
CA PRO A 547 8.44 -17.03 6.43
C PRO A 547 8.73 -15.60 5.94
N ILE A 548 7.68 -14.93 5.46
CA ILE A 548 7.75 -13.54 5.01
C ILE A 548 7.24 -12.61 6.11
N ASN A 549 8.10 -11.70 6.53
CA ASN A 549 7.80 -10.68 7.54
C ASN A 549 7.56 -9.33 6.86
N ILE A 550 6.42 -8.72 7.17
CA ILE A 550 6.10 -7.35 6.75
C ILE A 550 5.63 -6.62 8.00
N ASN A 551 6.25 -5.47 8.27
CA ASN A 551 5.88 -4.68 9.43
C ASN A 551 4.57 -3.93 9.18
N ARG A 552 3.45 -4.63 9.33
CA ARG A 552 2.11 -4.06 9.11
C ARG A 552 1.67 -3.09 10.21
N LYS A 553 2.44 -2.94 11.28
CA LYS A 553 2.20 -1.91 12.30
C LYS A 553 2.63 -0.52 11.84
N LEU A 554 3.54 -0.46 10.88
CA LEU A 554 4.06 0.75 10.27
C LEU A 554 3.80 0.72 8.75
N ASP A 555 4.18 1.77 8.05
CA ASP A 555 4.15 1.85 6.60
C ASP A 555 5.32 1.10 5.95
N LEU A 556 5.33 0.93 4.63
CA LEU A 556 6.39 0.18 3.94
C LEU A 556 7.76 0.86 4.00
N GLU A 557 7.82 2.17 4.25
CA GLU A 557 9.06 2.95 4.24
C GLU A 557 9.13 3.93 5.43
N GLY A 558 8.52 5.11 5.37
CA GLY A 558 8.70 6.23 6.30
C GLY A 558 8.93 5.88 7.77
N ALA A 559 7.86 5.59 8.51
CA ALA A 559 7.91 5.27 9.93
C ALA A 559 8.65 3.97 10.22
N ASN A 560 8.61 3.01 9.29
CA ASN A 560 9.35 1.75 9.39
C ASN A 560 10.87 1.97 9.41
N ILE A 561 11.40 2.83 8.53
CA ILE A 561 12.81 3.22 8.54
C ILE A 561 13.15 4.00 9.82
N SER A 562 12.31 4.96 10.24
CA SER A 562 12.52 5.71 11.49
C SER A 562 12.62 4.78 12.70
N ALA A 563 11.71 3.80 12.83
CA ALA A 563 11.73 2.84 13.92
C ALA A 563 12.97 1.92 13.88
N GLY A 564 13.31 1.40 12.69
CA GLY A 564 14.49 0.57 12.49
C GLY A 564 15.80 1.29 12.80
N SER A 565 15.83 2.60 12.56
CA SER A 565 17.00 3.43 12.84
C SER A 565 17.41 3.37 14.32
N LEU A 566 16.46 3.21 15.24
CA LEU A 566 16.73 3.14 16.69
C LEU A 566 17.65 1.97 17.06
N TYR A 567 17.68 0.91 16.23
CA TYR A 567 18.46 -0.30 16.47
C TYR A 567 19.76 -0.37 15.66
N LEU A 568 20.10 0.68 14.90
CA LEU A 568 21.28 0.68 14.05
C LEU A 568 22.58 0.64 14.86
N LYS A 569 23.53 -0.21 14.46
CA LYS A 569 24.82 -0.36 15.17
C LYS A 569 25.90 0.58 14.65
N VAL A 570 25.51 1.82 14.41
CA VAL A 570 26.41 2.87 13.92
C VAL A 570 26.31 4.04 14.88
N ARG A 571 27.47 4.59 15.25
CA ARG A 571 27.52 5.79 16.08
C ARG A 571 27.03 6.96 15.24
N ARG A 572 25.88 7.54 15.60
CA ARG A 572 25.37 8.76 14.96
C ARG A 572 26.28 9.93 15.36
N LYS A 573 26.59 10.81 14.41
CA LYS A 573 27.43 11.98 14.63
C LYS A 573 26.67 13.10 15.29
#